data_AF-A0A3M1L7Y9-F1
#
_entry.id   AF-A0A3M1L7Y9-F1
#
_cell.length_a   1.000
_cell.length_b   1.000
_cell.length_c   1.000
_cell.angle_alpha   90.00
_cell.angle_beta   90.00
_cell.angle_gamma   90.00
#
_symmetry.space_group_name_H-M   'P 1'
#
loop_
_entity.id
_entity.type
_entity.pdbx_description
1 polymer ?
#
loop_
_entity_poly.entity_id
_entity_poly.type
_entity_poly.pdbx_seq_one_letter_code
_entity_poly.pdbx_strand_id
1 'polypeptide(L)'
;MDTASQQRILGYFIEEAKEHLQTLEQGILQLSAVAQDPERVNEMFRAAHSVKGGAAMLGYNSIQKTAHRLEDSFKVLKENPISVDQKLESLFLAGYDVLHDLIERLESPSGLAKEEANHIIQQAEKNFLQLQSYLTQLKTGKSANNKNAQIAEKTKVGLKHMLQLFKQKPTIENRQKLAKLCQALGNLAPEVNGWQHLTKVAQKAILQPQNSHNVLAPLVIKEIKWAADLMQAGKASQIAPSANLERLAGGSKPAVPTITIPLEPQQAAKLILTNFNQQQVAQLVQILSNQF
;
A
#
# COMPACT_ATOMS: atom_id res chain seq x y z
N MET A 1 -31.95 41.52 19.74
CA MET A 1 -30.95 42.12 18.82
C MET A 1 -31.72 42.80 17.71
N ASP A 2 -31.33 44.00 17.30
CA ASP A 2 -31.89 44.58 16.07
C ASP A 2 -31.42 43.80 14.83
N THR A 3 -32.21 43.84 13.77
CA THR A 3 -31.98 43.07 12.54
C THR A 3 -30.65 43.41 11.86
N ALA A 4 -30.21 44.67 11.96
CA ALA A 4 -28.94 45.15 11.40
C ALA A 4 -27.73 44.53 12.12
N SER A 5 -27.81 44.32 13.44
CA SER A 5 -26.74 43.66 14.19
C SER A 5 -26.71 42.16 13.92
N GLN A 6 -27.86 41.51 13.72
CA GLN A 6 -27.91 40.11 13.30
C GLN A 6 -27.29 39.89 11.91
N GLN A 7 -27.58 40.77 10.94
CA GLN A 7 -26.98 40.71 9.61
C GLN A 7 -25.46 40.91 9.64
N ARG A 8 -24.95 41.83 10.48
CA ARG A 8 -23.50 42.02 10.65
C ARG A 8 -22.82 40.78 11.23
N ILE A 9 -23.38 40.19 12.28
CA ILE A 9 -22.82 38.97 12.89
C ILE A 9 -22.82 37.82 11.88
N LEU A 10 -23.90 37.68 11.12
CA LEU A 10 -23.98 36.67 10.06
C LEU A 10 -22.90 36.89 8.98
N GLY A 11 -22.70 38.14 8.54
CA GLY A 11 -21.65 38.48 7.58
C GLY A 11 -20.25 38.08 8.06
N TYR A 12 -19.91 38.40 9.31
CA TYR A 12 -18.62 37.99 9.90
C TYR A 12 -18.47 36.47 9.98
N PHE A 13 -19.52 35.75 10.35
CA PHE A 13 -19.49 34.29 10.38
C PHE A 13 -19.24 33.69 8.99
N ILE A 14 -19.89 34.22 7.95
CA ILE A 14 -19.70 33.74 6.57
C ILE A 14 -18.26 33.97 6.10
N GLU A 15 -17.70 35.15 6.41
CA GLU A 15 -16.31 35.49 6.07
C GLU A 15 -15.32 34.53 6.77
N GLU A 16 -15.46 34.33 8.08
CA GLU A 16 -14.63 33.39 8.85
C GLU A 16 -14.81 31.94 8.35
N ALA A 17 -16.04 31.53 8.04
CA ALA A 17 -16.31 30.20 7.52
C ALA A 17 -15.63 29.97 6.16
N LYS A 18 -15.52 31.00 5.31
CA LYS A 18 -14.81 30.91 4.03
C LYS A 18 -13.31 30.74 4.21
N GLU A 19 -12.69 31.41 5.17
CA GLU A 19 -11.28 31.20 5.51
C GLU A 19 -11.03 29.76 5.99
N HIS A 20 -11.92 29.23 6.82
CA HIS A 20 -11.86 27.84 7.24
C HIS A 20 -12.11 26.86 6.08
N LEU A 21 -13.03 27.17 5.16
CA LEU A 21 -13.24 26.36 3.95
C LEU A 21 -11.97 26.30 3.08
N GLN A 22 -11.27 27.42 2.90
CA GLN A 22 -10.00 27.42 2.15
C GLN A 22 -8.95 26.53 2.82
N THR A 23 -8.84 26.60 4.15
CA THR A 23 -7.95 25.71 4.94
C THR A 23 -8.32 24.25 4.69
N LEU A 24 -9.62 23.94 4.78
CA LEU A 24 -10.14 22.59 4.59
C LEU A 24 -9.88 22.07 3.16
N GLU A 25 -10.13 22.89 2.14
CA GLU A 25 -9.92 22.50 0.75
C GLU A 25 -8.45 22.16 0.47
N GLN A 26 -7.54 23.07 0.84
CA GLN A 26 -6.11 22.88 0.61
C GLN A 26 -5.56 21.66 1.36
N GLY A 27 -6.00 21.45 2.60
CA GLY A 27 -5.59 20.29 3.38
C GLY A 27 -6.16 18.98 2.84
N ILE A 28 -7.39 18.97 2.31
CA ILE A 28 -7.97 17.77 1.69
C ILE A 28 -7.28 17.45 0.35
N LEU A 29 -6.99 18.44 -0.50
CA LEU A 29 -6.25 18.22 -1.76
C LEU A 29 -4.82 17.68 -1.54
N GLN A 30 -4.28 17.84 -0.34
CA GLN A 30 -2.97 17.33 0.05
C GLN A 30 -3.08 16.30 1.19
N LEU A 31 -4.21 15.60 1.30
CA LEU A 31 -4.55 14.79 2.47
C LEU A 31 -3.49 13.72 2.78
N SER A 32 -2.87 13.15 1.75
CA SER A 32 -1.79 12.17 1.91
C SER A 32 -0.56 12.74 2.65
N ALA A 33 -0.16 13.97 2.32
CA ALA A 33 0.94 14.66 2.99
C ALA A 33 0.51 15.19 4.36
N VAL A 34 -0.70 15.77 4.44
CA VAL A 34 -1.27 16.29 5.69
C VAL A 34 -1.38 15.19 6.74
N ALA A 35 -1.85 14.00 6.39
CA ALA A 35 -1.99 12.89 7.35
C ALA A 35 -0.67 12.39 7.95
N GLN A 36 0.48 12.78 7.39
CA GLN A 36 1.81 12.49 7.96
C GLN A 36 2.32 13.61 8.88
N ASP A 37 1.61 14.73 8.95
CA ASP A 37 1.97 15.91 9.73
C ASP A 37 0.87 16.21 10.77
N PRO A 38 1.08 15.85 12.04
CA PRO A 38 0.09 16.04 13.10
C PRO A 38 -0.40 17.48 13.26
N GLU A 39 0.44 18.48 12.99
CA GLU A 39 0.06 19.89 13.11
C GLU A 39 -0.91 20.28 12.00
N ARG A 40 -0.64 19.85 10.76
CA ARG A 40 -1.55 20.10 9.62
C ARG A 40 -2.88 19.38 9.80
N VAL A 41 -2.91 18.15 10.33
CA VAL A 41 -4.19 17.49 10.68
C VAL A 41 -4.92 18.26 11.78
N ASN A 42 -4.20 18.79 12.76
CA ASN A 42 -4.78 19.56 13.85
C ASN A 42 -5.37 20.90 13.37
N GLU A 43 -4.74 21.55 12.39
CA GLU A 43 -5.26 22.74 11.72
C GLU A 43 -6.61 22.44 11.04
N MET A 44 -6.70 21.34 10.28
CA MET A 44 -7.94 20.90 9.64
C MET A 44 -9.06 20.59 10.64
N PHE A 45 -8.71 19.90 11.72
CA PHE A 45 -9.64 19.64 12.82
C PHE A 45 -10.16 20.93 13.44
N ARG A 46 -9.29 21.92 13.68
CA ARG A 46 -9.67 23.23 14.25
C ARG A 46 -10.56 24.03 13.30
N ALA A 47 -10.24 24.06 12.01
CA ALA A 47 -11.05 24.75 11.00
C ALA A 47 -12.50 24.21 10.98
N ALA A 48 -12.67 22.88 10.94
CA ALA A 48 -13.99 22.26 11.02
C ALA A 48 -14.70 22.55 12.36
N HIS A 49 -13.96 22.51 13.47
CA HIS A 49 -14.49 22.80 14.80
C HIS A 49 -15.00 24.25 14.93
N SER A 50 -14.27 25.22 14.38
CA SER A 50 -14.66 26.64 14.38
C SER A 50 -15.95 26.87 13.58
N VAL A 51 -16.05 26.31 12.37
CA VAL A 51 -17.28 26.40 11.56
C VAL A 51 -18.47 25.77 12.29
N LYS A 52 -18.28 24.61 12.93
CA LYS A 52 -19.31 23.98 13.76
C LYS A 52 -19.77 24.91 14.89
N GLY A 53 -18.82 25.53 15.59
CA GLY A 53 -19.08 26.44 16.72
C GLY A 53 -19.90 27.66 16.30
N GLY A 54 -19.45 28.36 15.24
CA GLY A 54 -20.15 29.53 14.70
C GLY A 54 -21.55 29.19 14.20
N ALA A 55 -21.70 28.08 13.47
CA ALA A 55 -23.00 27.61 12.98
C ALA A 55 -23.97 27.26 14.13
N ALA A 56 -23.47 26.64 15.20
CA ALA A 56 -24.27 26.34 16.39
C ALA A 56 -24.73 27.61 17.10
N MET A 57 -23.85 28.61 17.24
CA MET A 57 -24.18 29.89 17.88
C MET A 57 -25.29 30.65 17.12
N LEU A 58 -25.31 30.54 15.80
CA LEU A 58 -26.28 31.21 14.93
C LEU A 58 -27.51 30.35 14.58
N GLY A 59 -27.56 29.10 15.03
CA GLY A 59 -28.70 28.20 14.82
C GLY A 59 -28.77 27.53 13.44
N TYR A 60 -27.68 27.55 12.66
CA TYR A 60 -27.58 26.87 11.37
C TYR A 60 -27.25 25.38 11.54
N ASN A 61 -28.27 24.62 11.98
CA ASN A 61 -28.13 23.20 12.30
C ASN A 61 -27.55 22.35 11.17
N SER A 62 -27.86 22.67 9.92
CA SER A 62 -27.34 21.92 8.78
C SER A 62 -25.83 22.09 8.64
N ILE A 63 -25.34 23.32 8.70
CA ILE A 63 -23.91 23.65 8.64
C ILE A 63 -23.19 23.04 9.85
N GLN A 64 -23.76 23.18 11.05
CA GLN A 64 -23.22 22.57 12.27
C GLN A 64 -23.04 21.06 12.12
N LYS A 65 -24.07 20.35 11.64
CA LYS A 65 -24.02 18.89 11.45
C LYS A 65 -22.95 18.49 10.46
N THR A 66 -22.88 19.16 9.30
CA THR A 66 -21.89 18.88 8.27
C THR A 66 -20.46 19.12 8.78
N ALA A 67 -20.22 20.27 9.42
CA ALA A 67 -18.92 20.59 10.00
C ALA A 67 -18.51 19.60 11.10
N HIS A 68 -19.47 19.16 11.94
CA HIS A 68 -19.22 18.15 12.96
C HIS A 68 -18.82 16.79 12.37
N ARG A 69 -19.47 16.33 11.28
CA ARG A 69 -19.08 15.09 10.58
C ARG A 69 -17.66 15.15 10.03
N LEU A 70 -17.27 16.30 9.48
CA LEU A 70 -15.90 16.53 9.00
C LEU A 70 -14.90 16.57 10.17
N GLU A 71 -15.22 17.29 11.24
CA GLU A 71 -14.42 17.34 12.47
C GLU A 71 -14.14 15.94 13.04
N ASP A 72 -15.18 15.10 13.18
CA ASP A 72 -15.05 13.72 13.65
C ASP A 72 -14.14 12.90 12.72
N SER A 73 -14.25 13.12 11.41
CA SER A 73 -13.42 12.44 10.42
C SER A 73 -11.95 12.86 10.52
N PHE A 74 -11.66 14.14 10.69
CA PHE A 74 -10.29 14.64 10.93
C PHE A 74 -9.75 14.20 12.28
N LYS A 75 -10.59 14.10 13.30
CA LYS A 75 -10.22 13.54 14.60
C LYS A 75 -9.70 12.11 14.48
N VAL A 76 -10.32 11.29 13.63
CA VAL A 76 -9.82 9.92 13.36
C VAL A 76 -8.42 9.97 12.75
N LEU A 77 -8.16 10.86 11.79
CA LEU A 77 -6.81 11.02 11.21
C LEU A 77 -5.79 11.53 12.24
N LYS A 78 -6.22 12.44 13.12
CA LYS A 78 -5.38 12.98 14.20
C LYS A 78 -4.95 11.93 15.21
N GLU A 79 -5.88 11.03 15.55
CA GLU A 79 -5.68 10.01 16.60
C GLU A 79 -5.04 8.72 16.08
N ASN A 80 -5.00 8.51 14.76
CA ASN A 80 -4.60 7.23 14.17
C ASN A 80 -3.69 7.44 12.96
N PRO A 81 -2.48 6.84 12.93
CA PRO A 81 -1.63 6.85 11.74
C PRO A 81 -2.24 5.98 10.65
N ILE A 82 -3.04 6.59 9.78
CA ILE A 82 -3.75 5.92 8.68
C ILE A 82 -3.08 6.28 7.36
N SER A 83 -2.84 5.27 6.51
CA SER A 83 -2.43 5.51 5.12
C SER A 83 -3.63 6.05 4.34
N VAL A 84 -3.52 7.28 3.86
CA VAL A 84 -4.51 7.92 3.00
C VAL A 84 -4.35 7.43 1.56
N ASP A 85 -5.46 7.09 0.93
CA ASP A 85 -5.53 6.81 -0.51
C ASP A 85 -6.51 7.77 -1.20
N GLN A 86 -6.53 7.72 -2.54
CA GLN A 86 -7.38 8.59 -3.37
C GLN A 86 -8.87 8.45 -3.05
N LYS A 87 -9.30 7.26 -2.59
CA LYS A 87 -10.69 7.01 -2.20
C LYS A 87 -11.04 7.80 -0.95
N LEU A 88 -10.17 7.80 0.06
CA LEU A 88 -10.40 8.58 1.28
C LEU A 88 -10.45 10.08 0.97
N GLU A 89 -9.51 10.56 0.15
CA GLU A 89 -9.48 11.96 -0.30
C GLU A 89 -10.79 12.37 -1.00
N SER A 90 -11.27 11.55 -1.94
CA SER A 90 -12.53 11.80 -2.66
C SER A 90 -13.75 11.85 -1.73
N LEU A 91 -13.78 11.01 -0.69
CA LEU A 91 -14.86 11.00 0.30
C LEU A 91 -14.84 12.25 1.18
N PHE A 92 -13.66 12.77 1.53
CA PHE A 92 -13.51 14.04 2.22
C PHE A 92 -13.92 15.23 1.34
N LEU A 93 -13.49 15.27 0.08
CA LEU A 93 -13.90 16.31 -0.87
C LEU A 93 -15.43 16.38 -1.01
N ALA A 94 -16.09 15.24 -1.19
CA ALA A 94 -17.55 15.20 -1.25
C ALA A 94 -18.23 15.66 0.05
N GLY A 95 -17.57 15.53 1.22
CA GLY A 95 -18.06 16.10 2.47
C GLY A 95 -17.82 17.60 2.57
N TYR A 96 -16.69 18.08 2.07
CA TYR A 96 -16.33 19.49 1.95
C TYR A 96 -17.28 20.23 1.01
N ASP A 97 -17.57 19.68 -0.17
CA ASP A 97 -18.47 20.27 -1.17
C ASP A 97 -19.85 20.58 -0.57
N VAL A 98 -20.33 19.70 0.31
CA VAL A 98 -21.60 19.89 1.03
C VAL A 98 -21.52 21.05 2.02
N LEU A 99 -20.42 21.19 2.75
CA LEU A 99 -20.24 22.31 3.67
C LEU A 99 -20.11 23.63 2.90
N HIS A 100 -19.37 23.62 1.79
CA HIS A 100 -19.19 24.74 0.90
C HIS A 100 -20.53 25.22 0.31
N ASP A 101 -21.33 24.31 -0.27
CA ASP A 101 -22.65 24.62 -0.84
C ASP A 101 -23.59 25.24 0.21
N LEU A 102 -23.59 24.73 1.44
CA LEU A 102 -24.40 25.30 2.52
C LEU A 102 -23.97 26.73 2.90
N ILE A 103 -22.66 27.03 2.88
CA ILE A 103 -22.14 28.37 3.17
C ILE A 103 -22.39 29.34 2.01
N GLU A 104 -22.23 28.91 0.76
CA GLU A 104 -22.56 29.73 -0.41
C GLU A 104 -24.04 30.11 -0.45
N ARG A 105 -24.94 29.16 -0.20
CA ARG A 105 -26.38 29.45 -0.12
C ARG A 105 -26.72 30.39 1.03
N LEU A 106 -26.01 30.29 2.14
CA LEU A 106 -26.19 31.18 3.27
C LEU A 106 -25.80 32.63 2.94
N GLU A 107 -24.78 32.84 2.11
CA GLU A 107 -24.38 34.16 1.60
C GLU A 107 -25.35 34.72 0.55
N SER A 108 -26.08 33.85 -0.15
CA SER A 108 -27.01 34.28 -1.19
C SER A 108 -28.06 35.28 -0.66
N PRO A 109 -28.58 36.20 -1.49
CA PRO A 109 -29.61 37.15 -1.08
C PRO A 109 -30.89 36.49 -0.54
N SER A 110 -31.18 35.26 -0.98
CA SER A 110 -32.29 34.43 -0.51
C SER A 110 -32.03 33.77 0.85
N GLY A 111 -30.77 33.74 1.30
CA GLY A 111 -30.32 32.99 2.46
C GLY A 111 -30.49 31.47 2.28
N LEU A 112 -30.24 30.73 3.36
CA LEU A 112 -30.36 29.27 3.38
C LEU A 112 -31.74 28.85 3.90
N ALA A 113 -32.61 28.38 3.02
CA ALA A 113 -33.90 27.82 3.42
C ALA A 113 -33.74 26.47 4.12
N LYS A 114 -34.57 26.19 5.13
CA LYS A 114 -34.44 24.98 5.96
C LYS A 114 -34.68 23.70 5.16
N GLU A 115 -35.66 23.71 4.26
CA GLU A 115 -36.05 22.58 3.42
C GLU A 115 -34.93 22.23 2.42
N GLU A 116 -34.34 23.26 1.82
CA GLU A 116 -33.20 23.15 0.92
C GLU A 116 -31.96 22.60 1.64
N ALA A 117 -31.63 23.16 2.80
CA ALA A 117 -30.53 22.68 3.63
C ALA A 117 -30.70 21.21 4.05
N ASN A 118 -31.93 20.81 4.38
CA ASN A 118 -32.24 19.42 4.73
C ASN A 118 -32.08 18.49 3.52
N HIS A 119 -32.50 18.92 2.33
CA HIS A 119 -32.36 18.14 1.09
C HIS A 119 -30.89 17.91 0.74
N ILE A 120 -30.05 18.94 0.85
CA ILE A 120 -28.59 18.84 0.63
C ILE A 120 -27.98 17.79 1.58
N ILE A 121 -28.29 17.88 2.88
CA ILE A 121 -27.78 16.90 3.86
C ILE A 121 -28.30 15.50 3.56
N GLN A 122 -29.57 15.35 3.21
CA GLN A 122 -30.15 14.04 2.90
C GLN A 122 -29.44 13.37 1.72
N GLN A 123 -29.08 14.13 0.67
CA GLN A 123 -28.31 13.63 -0.46
C GLN A 123 -26.88 13.24 -0.05
N ALA A 124 -26.29 13.97 0.89
CA ALA A 124 -24.94 13.75 1.39
C ALA A 124 -24.82 12.60 2.43
N GLU A 125 -25.91 12.16 3.05
CA GLU A 125 -25.86 11.18 4.16
C GLU A 125 -25.13 9.89 3.76
N LYS A 126 -25.37 9.39 2.53
CA LYS A 126 -24.68 8.21 2.00
C LYS A 126 -23.16 8.42 1.96
N ASN A 127 -22.69 9.61 1.57
CA ASN A 127 -21.27 9.93 1.52
C ASN A 127 -20.65 9.91 2.92
N PHE A 128 -21.29 10.55 3.90
CA PHE A 128 -20.79 10.56 5.28
C PHE A 128 -20.75 9.15 5.91
N LEU A 129 -21.75 8.31 5.62
CA LEU A 129 -21.73 6.91 6.05
C LEU A 129 -20.58 6.13 5.38
N GLN A 130 -20.31 6.37 4.11
CA GLN A 130 -19.18 5.76 3.38
C GLN A 130 -17.83 6.22 3.93
N LEU A 131 -17.66 7.52 4.19
CA LEU A 131 -16.47 8.10 4.80
C LEU A 131 -16.18 7.47 6.17
N GLN A 132 -17.17 7.46 7.07
CA GLN A 132 -17.01 6.90 8.41
C GLN A 132 -16.69 5.40 8.38
N SER A 133 -17.39 4.64 7.53
CA SER A 133 -17.13 3.21 7.35
C SER A 133 -15.71 2.97 6.84
N TYR A 134 -15.26 3.77 5.88
CA TYR A 134 -13.93 3.63 5.30
C TYR A 134 -12.81 3.98 6.29
N LEU A 135 -12.95 5.09 7.03
CA LEU A 135 -12.05 5.45 8.12
C LEU A 135 -11.97 4.35 9.19
N THR A 136 -13.10 3.75 9.54
CA THR A 136 -13.13 2.64 10.50
C THR A 136 -12.40 1.39 9.96
N GLN A 137 -12.54 1.09 8.66
CA GLN A 137 -11.83 -0.02 8.01
C GLN A 137 -10.31 0.21 7.97
N LEU A 138 -9.89 1.45 7.74
CA LEU A 138 -8.48 1.84 7.72
C LEU A 138 -7.89 1.80 9.14
N LYS A 139 -8.59 2.37 10.13
CA LYS A 139 -8.19 2.32 11.56
C LYS A 139 -8.01 0.89 12.08
N THR A 140 -8.88 -0.03 11.67
CA THR A 140 -8.83 -1.43 12.12
C THR A 140 -7.88 -2.31 11.30
N GLY A 141 -7.20 -1.77 10.29
CA GLY A 141 -6.33 -2.53 9.39
C GLY A 141 -7.07 -3.60 8.55
N LYS A 142 -8.41 -3.65 8.62
CA LYS A 142 -9.23 -4.64 7.90
C LYS A 142 -9.07 -4.53 6.39
N SER A 143 -8.79 -3.33 5.86
CA SER A 143 -8.55 -3.15 4.41
C SER A 143 -7.29 -3.88 3.94
N ALA A 144 -6.16 -3.72 4.64
CA ALA A 144 -4.91 -4.44 4.32
C ALA A 144 -5.05 -5.95 4.53
N ASN A 145 -5.72 -6.37 5.61
CA ASN A 145 -5.92 -7.78 5.91
C ASN A 145 -6.88 -8.46 4.90
N ASN A 146 -7.91 -7.75 4.43
CA ASN A 146 -8.82 -8.21 3.39
C ASN A 146 -8.14 -8.23 2.00
N LYS A 147 -7.35 -7.21 1.66
CA LYS A 147 -6.54 -7.20 0.43
C LYS A 147 -5.55 -8.36 0.41
N ASN A 148 -4.82 -8.58 1.50
CA ASN A 148 -3.86 -9.68 1.61
C ASN A 148 -4.55 -11.06 1.62
N ALA A 149 -5.72 -11.19 2.25
CA ALA A 149 -6.54 -12.40 2.16
C ALA A 149 -7.04 -12.66 0.72
N GLN A 150 -7.45 -11.63 0.00
CA GLN A 150 -7.88 -11.74 -1.40
C GLN A 150 -6.69 -12.10 -2.31
N ILE A 151 -5.51 -11.53 -2.09
CA ILE A 151 -4.27 -11.90 -2.78
C ILE A 151 -3.92 -13.36 -2.51
N ALA A 152 -4.00 -13.80 -1.25
CA ALA A 152 -3.73 -15.19 -0.89
C ALA A 152 -4.70 -16.15 -1.58
N GLU A 153 -6.00 -15.83 -1.64
CA GLU A 153 -7.00 -16.68 -2.31
C GLU A 153 -6.80 -16.73 -3.83
N LYS A 154 -6.59 -15.58 -4.49
CA LYS A 154 -6.23 -15.52 -5.92
C LYS A 154 -4.94 -16.29 -6.21
N THR A 155 -3.96 -16.22 -5.31
CA THR A 155 -2.71 -16.97 -5.43
C THR A 155 -2.96 -18.47 -5.34
N LYS A 156 -3.78 -18.96 -4.39
CA LYS A 156 -4.15 -20.39 -4.32
C LYS A 156 -4.78 -20.89 -5.62
N VAL A 157 -5.66 -20.09 -6.23
CA VAL A 157 -6.27 -20.43 -7.53
C VAL A 157 -5.20 -20.50 -8.63
N GLY A 158 -4.31 -19.50 -8.71
CA GLY A 158 -3.20 -19.50 -9.66
C GLY A 158 -2.26 -20.70 -9.48
N LEU A 159 -1.92 -21.06 -8.25
CA LEU A 159 -1.09 -22.23 -7.92
C LEU A 159 -1.74 -23.55 -8.34
N LYS A 160 -3.07 -23.69 -8.18
CA LYS A 160 -3.81 -24.87 -8.67
C LYS A 160 -3.70 -25.00 -10.19
N HIS A 161 -3.83 -23.89 -10.93
CA HIS A 161 -3.65 -23.90 -12.39
C HIS A 161 -2.21 -24.22 -12.79
N MET A 162 -1.22 -23.67 -12.09
CA MET A 162 0.19 -23.99 -12.33
C MET A 162 0.47 -25.48 -12.12
N LEU A 163 -0.05 -26.08 -11.05
CA LEU A 163 0.08 -27.53 -10.80
C LEU A 163 -0.54 -28.37 -11.93
N GLN A 164 -1.69 -27.97 -12.47
CA GLN A 164 -2.31 -28.66 -13.62
C GLN A 164 -1.43 -28.59 -14.87
N LEU A 165 -0.80 -27.44 -15.15
CA LEU A 165 0.11 -27.28 -16.29
C LEU A 165 1.43 -28.03 -16.09
N PHE A 166 1.99 -28.05 -14.88
CA PHE A 166 3.22 -28.79 -14.59
C PHE A 166 3.07 -30.31 -14.79
N LYS A 167 1.86 -30.86 -14.60
CA LYS A 167 1.55 -32.28 -14.88
C LYS A 167 1.52 -32.63 -16.37
N GLN A 168 1.44 -31.64 -17.26
CA GLN A 168 1.44 -31.85 -18.70
C GLN A 168 2.87 -31.93 -19.26
N LYS A 169 3.01 -32.33 -20.54
CA LYS A 169 4.30 -32.40 -21.22
C LYS A 169 5.01 -31.03 -21.22
N PRO A 170 6.34 -30.96 -21.03
CA PRO A 170 7.12 -29.73 -20.97
C PRO A 170 7.34 -29.10 -22.36
N THR A 171 6.26 -28.74 -23.03
CA THR A 171 6.29 -28.04 -24.33
C THR A 171 6.60 -26.54 -24.13
N ILE A 172 7.09 -25.89 -25.19
CA ILE A 172 7.32 -24.43 -25.20
C ILE A 172 6.02 -23.69 -24.88
N GLU A 173 4.90 -24.13 -25.44
CA GLU A 173 3.57 -23.55 -25.20
C GLU A 173 3.17 -23.65 -23.71
N ASN A 174 3.37 -24.81 -23.07
CA ASN A 174 3.06 -24.99 -21.65
C ASN A 174 3.94 -24.12 -20.75
N ARG A 175 5.23 -23.98 -21.08
CA ARG A 175 6.14 -23.06 -20.37
C ARG A 175 5.70 -21.60 -20.52
N GLN A 176 5.24 -21.20 -21.71
CA GLN A 176 4.70 -19.86 -21.92
C GLN A 176 3.41 -19.63 -21.10
N LYS A 177 2.51 -20.61 -21.03
CA LYS A 177 1.30 -20.54 -20.17
C LYS A 177 1.67 -20.38 -18.69
N LEU A 178 2.63 -21.17 -18.20
CA LEU A 178 3.15 -21.06 -16.83
C LEU A 178 3.79 -19.69 -16.56
N ALA A 179 4.58 -19.17 -17.52
CA ALA A 179 5.19 -17.85 -17.42
C ALA A 179 4.15 -16.72 -17.35
N LYS A 180 3.07 -16.81 -18.13
CA LYS A 180 1.94 -15.86 -18.06
C LYS A 180 1.25 -15.91 -16.68
N LEU A 181 1.09 -17.10 -16.09
CA LEU A 181 0.55 -17.21 -14.73
C LEU A 181 1.46 -16.55 -13.69
N CYS A 182 2.78 -16.75 -13.76
CA CYS A 182 3.72 -16.05 -12.87
C CYS A 182 3.62 -14.53 -13.00
N GLN A 183 3.50 -14.00 -14.22
CA GLN A 183 3.30 -12.57 -14.44
C GLN A 183 1.98 -12.07 -13.84
N ALA A 184 0.88 -12.80 -14.06
CA ALA A 184 -0.42 -12.46 -13.49
C ALA A 184 -0.39 -12.46 -11.95
N LEU A 185 0.31 -13.42 -11.34
CA LEU A 185 0.55 -13.48 -9.90
C LEU A 185 1.35 -12.29 -9.40
N GLY A 186 2.43 -11.91 -10.10
CA GLY A 186 3.22 -10.71 -9.78
C GLY A 186 2.35 -9.45 -9.69
N ASN A 187 1.45 -9.28 -10.67
CA ASN A 187 0.54 -8.13 -10.74
C ASN A 187 -0.52 -8.07 -9.64
N LEU A 188 -0.67 -9.10 -8.78
CA LEU A 188 -1.60 -9.07 -7.65
C LEU A 188 -1.16 -8.13 -6.53
N ALA A 189 0.16 -7.90 -6.39
CA ALA A 189 0.74 -7.04 -5.36
C ALA A 189 1.95 -6.27 -5.94
N PRO A 190 1.73 -5.30 -6.85
CA PRO A 190 2.81 -4.52 -7.47
C PRO A 190 3.61 -3.70 -6.46
N GLU A 191 3.02 -3.34 -5.32
CA GLU A 191 3.67 -2.59 -4.25
C GLU A 191 4.70 -3.41 -3.44
N VAL A 192 4.69 -4.75 -3.54
CA VAL A 192 5.57 -5.63 -2.78
C VAL A 192 6.78 -6.02 -3.64
N ASN A 193 7.90 -5.30 -3.45
CA ASN A 193 9.14 -5.52 -4.22
C ASN A 193 9.63 -6.98 -4.19
N GLY A 194 9.63 -7.61 -3.01
CA GLY A 194 10.04 -9.01 -2.84
C GLY A 194 9.18 -10.00 -3.63
N TRP A 195 7.87 -9.76 -3.68
CA TRP A 195 6.90 -10.57 -4.45
C TRP A 195 7.08 -10.39 -5.96
N GLN A 196 7.24 -9.16 -6.41
CA GLN A 196 7.55 -8.84 -7.80
C GLN A 196 8.86 -9.49 -8.25
N HIS A 197 9.89 -9.44 -7.40
CA HIS A 197 11.16 -10.09 -7.69
C HIS A 197 11.02 -11.61 -7.78
N LEU A 198 10.41 -12.24 -6.76
CA LEU A 198 10.18 -13.69 -6.72
C LEU A 198 9.42 -14.20 -7.94
N THR A 199 8.31 -13.56 -8.30
CA THR A 199 7.46 -13.99 -9.43
C THR A 199 8.17 -13.84 -10.78
N LYS A 200 8.99 -12.79 -10.96
CA LYS A 200 9.84 -12.62 -12.15
C LYS A 200 10.96 -13.66 -12.22
N VAL A 201 11.60 -13.99 -11.10
CA VAL A 201 12.64 -15.04 -11.06
C VAL A 201 12.04 -16.40 -11.37
N ALA A 202 10.88 -16.73 -10.79
CA ALA A 202 10.13 -17.94 -11.13
C ALA A 202 9.76 -18.01 -12.63
N GLN A 203 9.30 -16.89 -13.19
CA GLN A 203 8.99 -16.78 -14.62
C GLN A 203 10.22 -17.09 -15.49
N LYS A 204 11.37 -16.48 -15.17
CA LYS A 204 12.63 -16.75 -15.87
C LYS A 204 13.03 -18.23 -15.77
N ALA A 205 12.98 -18.81 -14.57
CA ALA A 205 13.33 -20.22 -14.35
C ALA A 205 12.44 -21.19 -15.14
N ILE A 206 11.15 -20.88 -15.30
CA ILE A 206 10.20 -21.69 -16.08
C ILE A 206 10.49 -21.65 -17.58
N LEU A 207 10.89 -20.48 -18.09
CA LEU A 207 11.17 -20.27 -19.52
C LEU A 207 12.47 -20.96 -19.98
N GLN A 208 13.38 -21.29 -19.07
CA GLN A 208 14.61 -22.03 -19.37
C GLN A 208 14.32 -23.49 -19.80
N PRO A 209 14.60 -23.88 -21.06
CA PRO A 209 14.28 -25.22 -21.57
C PRO A 209 14.96 -26.37 -20.82
N GLN A 210 16.15 -26.13 -20.29
CA GLN A 210 16.98 -27.09 -19.54
C GLN A 210 16.38 -27.49 -18.18
N ASN A 211 15.50 -26.67 -17.61
CA ASN A 211 14.94 -26.93 -16.29
C ASN A 211 13.76 -27.90 -16.41
N SER A 212 13.84 -29.07 -15.76
CA SER A 212 12.77 -30.06 -15.78
C SER A 212 11.57 -29.62 -14.94
N HIS A 213 10.35 -29.99 -15.36
CA HIS A 213 9.12 -29.72 -14.61
C HIS A 213 9.14 -30.36 -13.21
N ASN A 214 9.80 -31.52 -13.05
CA ASN A 214 9.91 -32.22 -11.77
C ASN A 214 10.70 -31.42 -10.72
N VAL A 215 11.66 -30.60 -11.15
CA VAL A 215 12.42 -29.70 -10.27
C VAL A 215 11.66 -28.39 -10.06
N LEU A 216 11.10 -27.82 -11.14
CA LEU A 216 10.42 -26.52 -11.10
C LEU A 216 9.12 -26.56 -10.29
N ALA A 217 8.28 -27.59 -10.48
CA ALA A 217 6.96 -27.65 -9.88
C ALA A 217 6.98 -27.58 -8.34
N PRO A 218 7.70 -28.45 -7.61
CA PRO A 218 7.71 -28.38 -6.15
C PRO A 218 8.38 -27.09 -5.63
N LEU A 219 9.41 -26.57 -6.33
CA LEU A 219 10.12 -25.37 -5.90
C LEU A 219 9.28 -24.10 -6.07
N VAL A 220 8.79 -23.84 -7.28
CA VAL A 220 8.04 -22.62 -7.61
C VAL A 220 6.74 -22.55 -6.82
N ILE A 221 6.00 -23.66 -6.73
CA ILE A 221 4.74 -23.70 -5.98
C ILE A 221 4.98 -23.44 -4.50
N LYS A 222 6.03 -24.05 -3.91
CA LYS A 222 6.37 -23.86 -2.49
C LYS A 222 6.76 -22.42 -2.19
N GLU A 223 7.63 -21.81 -3.00
CA GLU A 223 8.09 -20.44 -2.76
C GLU A 223 6.99 -19.40 -2.96
N ILE A 224 6.20 -19.51 -4.03
CA ILE A 224 5.06 -18.61 -4.26
C ILE A 224 4.03 -18.76 -3.14
N LYS A 225 3.73 -19.99 -2.69
CA LYS A 225 2.84 -20.21 -1.55
C LYS A 225 3.38 -19.57 -0.27
N TRP A 226 4.64 -19.83 0.06
CA TRP A 226 5.30 -19.26 1.24
C TRP A 226 5.25 -17.73 1.23
N ALA A 227 5.54 -17.11 0.09
CA ALA A 227 5.48 -15.65 -0.03
C ALA A 227 4.06 -15.11 0.14
N ALA A 228 3.03 -15.80 -0.40
CA ALA A 228 1.64 -15.42 -0.18
C ALA A 228 1.21 -15.54 1.29
N ASP A 229 1.65 -16.59 1.98
CA ASP A 229 1.39 -16.76 3.42
C ASP A 229 2.07 -15.63 4.24
N LEU A 230 3.28 -15.20 3.85
CA LEU A 230 3.96 -14.05 4.46
C LEU A 230 3.24 -12.72 4.20
N MET A 231 2.73 -12.49 2.99
CA MET A 231 1.90 -11.30 2.70
C MET A 231 0.64 -11.29 3.57
N GLN A 232 -0.03 -12.43 3.70
CA GLN A 232 -1.20 -12.58 4.57
C GLN A 232 -0.86 -12.31 6.05
N ALA A 233 0.31 -12.73 6.51
CA ALA A 233 0.80 -12.47 7.86
C ALA A 233 1.35 -11.05 8.08
N GLY A 234 1.29 -10.16 7.08
CA GLY A 234 1.84 -8.80 7.16
C GLY A 234 3.37 -8.72 7.16
N LYS A 235 4.07 -9.81 6.78
CA LYS A 235 5.54 -9.93 6.77
C LYS A 235 6.12 -9.85 5.35
N ALA A 236 5.52 -9.04 4.49
CA ALA A 236 5.85 -8.95 3.07
C ALA A 236 7.32 -8.51 2.80
N SER A 237 7.95 -7.80 3.74
CA SER A 237 9.36 -7.39 3.66
C SER A 237 10.35 -8.56 3.72
N GLN A 238 9.93 -9.74 4.18
CA GLN A 238 10.78 -10.94 4.28
C GLN A 238 10.79 -11.77 2.99
N ILE A 239 10.02 -11.38 1.97
CA ILE A 239 9.88 -12.15 0.74
C ILE A 239 11.12 -11.94 -0.13
N ALA A 240 11.83 -13.02 -0.41
CA ALA A 240 12.92 -13.07 -1.37
C ALA A 240 12.94 -14.46 -2.06
N PRO A 241 13.34 -14.54 -3.34
CA PRO A 241 13.57 -15.81 -4.02
C PRO A 241 14.71 -16.59 -3.34
N SER A 242 14.60 -17.92 -3.36
CA SER A 242 15.73 -18.75 -2.91
C SER A 242 16.89 -18.71 -3.90
N ALA A 243 18.11 -18.91 -3.39
CA ALA A 243 19.30 -19.07 -4.23
C ALA A 243 19.15 -20.22 -5.26
N ASN A 244 18.36 -21.25 -4.95
CA ASN A 244 18.07 -22.32 -5.90
C ASN A 244 17.24 -21.84 -7.08
N LEU A 245 16.19 -21.05 -6.81
CA LEU A 245 15.34 -20.49 -7.84
C LEU A 245 16.08 -19.47 -8.71
N GLU A 246 16.94 -18.65 -8.10
CA GLU A 246 17.80 -17.71 -8.84
C GLU A 246 18.78 -18.41 -9.79
N ARG A 247 19.42 -19.50 -9.35
CA ARG A 247 20.30 -20.31 -10.22
C ARG A 247 19.54 -20.85 -11.42
N LEU A 248 18.35 -21.39 -11.20
CA LEU A 248 17.49 -21.92 -12.26
C LEU A 248 17.00 -20.82 -13.22
N ALA A 249 16.90 -19.57 -12.77
CA ALA A 249 16.52 -18.42 -13.59
C ALA A 249 17.64 -17.89 -14.52
N GLY A 250 18.83 -18.49 -14.49
CA GLY A 250 19.99 -18.03 -15.25
C GLY A 250 20.81 -16.96 -14.53
N GLY A 251 20.66 -16.84 -13.20
CA GLY A 251 21.53 -16.02 -12.37
C GLY A 251 22.96 -16.56 -12.39
N SER A 252 23.79 -16.01 -13.25
CA SER A 252 25.24 -16.18 -13.22
C SER A 252 25.84 -15.29 -12.13
N LYS A 253 25.81 -15.79 -10.89
CA LYS A 253 27.02 -15.81 -10.06
C LYS A 253 27.03 -17.13 -9.30
N PRO A 254 28.03 -18.00 -9.49
CA PRO A 254 28.39 -18.86 -8.38
C PRO A 254 28.77 -17.91 -7.25
N ALA A 255 28.25 -18.13 -6.05
CA ALA A 255 29.15 -17.95 -4.92
C ALA A 255 30.33 -18.87 -5.27
N VAL A 256 31.47 -18.31 -5.67
CA VAL A 256 32.73 -19.04 -5.61
C VAL A 256 32.72 -19.65 -4.21
N PRO A 257 32.82 -20.97 -4.04
CA PRO A 257 32.91 -21.55 -2.71
C PRO A 257 34.11 -20.89 -2.01
N THR A 258 33.82 -19.91 -1.16
CA THR A 258 34.83 -19.17 -0.40
C THR A 258 35.16 -19.98 0.81
N ILE A 259 36.42 -20.40 0.90
CA ILE A 259 36.99 -21.03 2.08
C ILE A 259 37.78 -19.96 2.80
N THR A 260 37.46 -19.70 4.07
CA THR A 260 38.27 -18.82 4.92
C THR A 260 39.59 -19.53 5.23
N ILE A 261 40.72 -18.95 4.82
CA ILE A 261 42.05 -19.51 5.04
C ILE A 261 42.64 -18.89 6.33
N PRO A 262 43.04 -19.69 7.33
CA PRO A 262 43.73 -19.21 8.53
C PRO A 262 45.09 -18.58 8.20
N LEU A 263 45.56 -17.65 9.05
CA LEU A 263 46.88 -17.03 8.93
C LEU A 263 48.04 -18.01 9.22
N GLU A 264 47.76 -19.15 9.86
CA GLU A 264 48.75 -20.18 10.17
C GLU A 264 49.00 -21.08 8.93
N PRO A 265 50.24 -21.12 8.39
CA PRO A 265 50.53 -21.78 7.12
C PRO A 265 50.20 -23.28 7.05
N GLN A 266 50.38 -24.03 8.15
CA GLN A 266 50.12 -25.48 8.15
C GLN A 266 48.61 -25.78 8.09
N GLN A 267 47.80 -25.03 8.84
CA GLN A 267 46.35 -25.10 8.80
C GLN A 267 45.78 -24.64 7.46
N ALA A 268 46.35 -23.58 6.88
CA ALA A 268 46.01 -23.13 5.53
C ALA A 268 46.25 -24.23 4.49
N ALA A 269 47.44 -24.86 4.50
CA ALA A 269 47.78 -25.95 3.59
C ALA A 269 46.86 -27.17 3.76
N LYS A 270 46.56 -27.56 5.01
CA LYS A 270 45.64 -28.67 5.31
C LYS A 270 44.23 -28.41 4.76
N LEU A 271 43.71 -27.19 4.93
CA LEU A 271 42.40 -26.81 4.40
C LEU A 271 42.36 -26.81 2.88
N ILE A 272 43.43 -26.35 2.22
CA ILE A 272 43.55 -26.41 0.76
C ILE A 272 43.53 -27.86 0.28
N LEU A 273 44.35 -28.73 0.88
CA LEU A 273 44.41 -30.16 0.50
C LEU A 273 43.12 -30.92 0.79
N THR A 274 42.29 -30.45 1.73
CA THR A 274 41.01 -31.08 2.07
C THR A 274 39.89 -30.66 1.09
N ASN A 275 39.96 -29.47 0.51
CA ASN A 275 38.89 -28.90 -0.31
C ASN A 275 39.20 -28.88 -1.83
N PHE A 276 40.46 -29.07 -2.23
CA PHE A 276 40.90 -29.05 -3.62
C PHE A 276 41.48 -30.40 -4.03
N ASN A 277 41.27 -30.81 -5.28
CA ASN A 277 41.87 -32.03 -5.82
C ASN A 277 43.34 -31.82 -6.22
N GLN A 278 44.06 -32.91 -6.49
CA GLN A 278 45.50 -32.88 -6.78
C GLN A 278 45.89 -32.01 -7.98
N GLN A 279 45.07 -31.96 -9.04
CA GLN A 279 45.33 -31.10 -10.20
C GLN A 279 45.12 -29.62 -9.88
N GLN A 280 44.09 -29.29 -9.09
CA GLN A 280 43.81 -27.93 -8.66
C GLN A 280 44.88 -27.41 -7.68
N VAL A 281 45.37 -28.26 -6.80
CA VAL A 281 46.48 -27.92 -5.89
C VAL A 281 47.76 -27.66 -6.67
N ALA A 282 48.08 -28.46 -7.68
CA ALA A 282 49.24 -28.23 -8.54
C ALA A 282 49.17 -26.88 -9.28
N GLN A 283 47.99 -26.52 -9.79
CA GLN A 283 47.76 -25.21 -10.39
C GLN A 283 47.92 -24.06 -9.40
N LEU A 284 47.40 -24.20 -8.16
CA LEU A 284 47.58 -23.22 -7.10
C LEU A 284 49.06 -22.99 -6.78
N VAL A 285 49.84 -24.06 -6.66
CA VAL A 285 51.29 -23.97 -6.43
C VAL A 285 51.99 -23.23 -7.58
N GLN A 286 51.64 -23.54 -8.83
CA GLN A 286 52.22 -22.89 -10.01
C GLN A 286 51.86 -21.40 -10.11
N ILE A 287 50.63 -21.02 -9.74
CA ILE A 287 50.20 -19.62 -9.71
C ILE A 287 50.95 -18.86 -8.62
N LEU A 288 51.06 -19.44 -7.42
CA LEU A 288 51.77 -18.82 -6.31
C LEU A 288 53.26 -18.67 -6.60
N SER A 289 53.91 -19.69 -7.18
CA SER A 289 55.33 -19.63 -7.55
C SER A 289 55.64 -18.63 -8.65
N ASN A 290 54.65 -18.23 -9.46
CA ASN A 290 54.82 -17.20 -10.49
C ASN A 290 54.63 -15.77 -9.96
N GLN A 291 54.22 -15.62 -8.70
CA GLN A 291 54.00 -14.32 -8.05
C GLN A 291 55.03 -13.99 -6.96
N PHE A 292 56.00 -14.88 -6.75
CA PHE A 292 57.14 -14.69 -5.85
C PHE A 292 58.45 -14.94 -6.58
#